data_AF-A0AAN9QD54-F1
#
_entry.id   AF-A0AAN9QD54-F1
#
_cell.length_a   1.000
_cell.length_b   1.000
_cell.length_c   1.000
_cell.angle_alpha   90.00
_cell.angle_beta   90.00
_cell.angle_gamma   90.00
#
_symmetry.space_group_name_H-M   'P 1'
#
loop_
_entity.id
_entity.type
_entity.pdbx_description
1 polymer ?
#
loop_
_entity_poly.entity_id
_entity_poly.type
_entity_poly.pdbx_seq_one_letter_code
_entity_poly.pdbx_strand_id
1 'polypeptide(L)'
;MAFSFGYNYRNDIHCNTNIPRLMPRTTLKRLKHHRKKRDDDIREFDEVLTEVAFQKRVCEAVTSPVVEVGSTALQSVLSALGNRINALAENSVLVPFRDLELIRNMRQFHNTEHLCLLKAMKVGNMVRLKEEFDYKSLCRRLYIELDKLIMEHERQQKAFEDDIERLTTEAQHLISETQKYYSDSLEKERLKYQKDYKKSVKKLEEKLMKNQKKYEDSYMTSTREIATVPPKEVADLKKILQKETLLRNDAEGEIHHLKNQITELKMSEASRKSEILKLRKMLEDEAHQKKKLEGEIARLQNQLLQLGFGVGKTRQQINGGGFEKDDGDEPSPNSQVKHQQQASGNGEKTSVAKLFEQGVGFQKILSLLEAEDADMRIHAAKVVANLAAEETNQKQILEGGGLPSLLTLLKNSKDETTHRVAAGAIANLAMKETYQDVIVTQGGINLLSMTADNAEDPQTLRMVAGAIANLCGNDKLQVKLKEEAGIKALLGMVRCKHPDVHAQVARGIANFAKCESRTSTQGTKIGRSLLIEEGVLPWIVQNANNEVLLVRRHIELALCHLAQHEANARDMISGGALPELVRISKDCSREDIRTLARRSLVSSPAFQAGIRRLRIDY
;
A
#
# COMPACT_ATOMS: atom_id res chain seq x y z
N MET A 1 -14.62 43.67 32.50
CA MET A 1 -13.37 42.88 32.41
C MET A 1 -13.39 42.14 31.10
N ALA A 2 -12.55 42.53 30.15
CA ALA A 2 -12.41 41.87 28.85
C ALA A 2 -10.93 41.84 28.51
N PHE A 3 -10.40 40.68 28.14
CA PHE A 3 -9.04 40.53 27.66
C PHE A 3 -9.05 39.77 26.33
N SER A 4 -8.93 40.52 25.25
CA SER A 4 -8.54 40.01 23.94
C SER A 4 -7.02 39.87 23.89
N PHE A 5 -6.51 38.72 23.47
CA PHE A 5 -5.12 38.59 23.01
C PHE A 5 -5.10 37.92 21.64
N GLY A 6 -5.05 38.75 20.60
CA GLY A 6 -4.58 38.33 19.28
C GLY A 6 -3.06 38.41 19.26
N TYR A 7 -2.38 37.31 18.92
CA TYR A 7 -0.92 37.31 18.77
C TYR A 7 -0.52 37.60 17.33
N ASN A 8 -0.14 38.86 17.08
CA ASN A 8 0.68 39.23 15.94
C ASN A 8 2.09 38.64 16.14
N TYR A 9 2.56 37.82 15.20
CA TYR A 9 3.99 37.52 15.05
C TYR A 9 4.54 38.22 13.81
N ARG A 10 5.21 39.35 14.03
CA ARG A 10 6.08 40.01 13.06
C ARG A 10 7.30 40.55 13.80
N ASN A 11 8.48 40.17 13.32
CA ASN A 11 9.80 40.76 13.62
C ASN A 11 10.33 40.44 15.05
N ASP A 12 11.61 40.16 15.30
CA ASP A 12 12.81 40.16 14.45
C ASP A 12 13.72 38.94 14.71
N ILE A 13 14.34 38.41 13.65
CA ILE A 13 15.58 37.60 13.75
C ILE A 13 16.57 38.13 12.71
N HIS A 14 17.43 39.05 13.14
CA HIS A 14 18.58 39.49 12.35
C HIS A 14 19.76 38.50 12.49
N CYS A 15 19.62 37.32 11.90
CA CYS A 15 20.76 36.43 11.67
C CYS A 15 21.46 36.78 10.36
N ASN A 16 22.55 37.54 10.45
CA ASN A 16 23.35 37.96 9.31
C ASN A 16 24.30 36.83 8.86
N THR A 17 23.76 35.83 8.16
CA THR A 17 24.56 34.74 7.54
C THR A 17 24.29 34.65 6.04
N ASN A 18 25.27 35.08 5.24
CA ASN A 18 25.29 34.87 3.79
C ASN A 18 25.46 33.38 3.45
N ILE A 19 24.35 32.65 3.41
CA ILE A 19 24.28 31.32 2.79
C ILE A 19 23.87 31.52 1.32
N PRO A 20 24.72 31.16 0.34
CA PRO A 20 24.31 31.17 -1.06
C PRO A 20 23.12 30.21 -1.26
N ARG A 21 22.03 30.69 -1.86
CA ARG A 21 20.89 29.84 -2.21
C ARG A 21 21.34 28.83 -3.28
N LEU A 22 21.62 27.59 -2.86
CA LEU A 22 22.19 26.48 -3.65
C LEU A 22 21.30 25.93 -4.80
N MET A 23 20.32 26.70 -5.27
CA MET A 23 19.52 26.40 -6.46
C MET A 23 19.28 27.68 -7.26
N PRO A 24 19.80 27.79 -8.51
CA PRO A 24 19.49 28.91 -9.37
C PRO A 24 17.98 29.07 -9.58
N ARG A 25 17.47 30.31 -9.55
CA ARG A 25 16.03 30.60 -9.73
C ARG A 25 15.50 30.09 -11.08
N THR A 26 16.37 29.93 -12.07
CA THR A 26 16.11 29.32 -13.38
C THR A 26 15.80 27.83 -13.27
N THR A 27 16.62 27.05 -12.56
CA THR A 27 16.43 25.61 -12.33
C THR A 27 15.13 25.33 -11.58
N LEU A 28 14.84 26.11 -10.53
CA LEU A 28 13.59 25.99 -9.77
C LEU A 28 12.34 26.34 -10.62
N LYS A 29 12.45 27.28 -11.57
CA LYS A 29 11.37 27.59 -12.52
C LYS A 29 11.16 26.45 -13.53
N ARG A 30 12.23 25.86 -14.08
CA ARG A 30 12.14 24.70 -14.98
C ARG A 30 11.46 23.51 -14.30
N LEU A 31 11.92 23.13 -13.10
CA LEU A 31 11.31 22.03 -12.33
C LEU A 31 9.82 22.24 -12.05
N LYS A 32 9.39 23.48 -11.75
CA LYS A 32 7.96 23.81 -11.59
C LYS A 32 7.16 23.70 -12.89
N HIS A 33 7.75 24.07 -14.02
CA HIS A 33 7.11 23.93 -15.33
C HIS A 33 6.94 22.47 -15.74
N HIS A 34 7.97 21.64 -15.57
CA HIS A 34 7.90 20.19 -15.85
C HIS A 34 6.94 19.45 -14.91
N ARG A 35 6.86 19.85 -13.63
CA ARG A 35 5.83 19.32 -12.72
C ARG A 35 4.43 19.65 -13.23
N LYS A 36 4.17 20.91 -13.59
CA LYS A 36 2.85 21.30 -14.12
C LYS A 36 2.49 20.51 -15.38
N LYS A 37 3.42 20.34 -16.33
CA LYS A 37 3.16 19.56 -17.55
C LYS A 37 2.78 18.11 -17.21
N ARG A 38 3.50 17.45 -16.31
CA ARG A 38 3.17 16.10 -15.83
C ARG A 38 1.79 16.03 -15.16
N ASP A 39 1.45 17.03 -14.34
CA ASP A 39 0.15 17.11 -13.67
C ASP A 39 -1.00 17.32 -14.69
N ASP A 40 -0.72 17.98 -15.83
CA ASP A 40 -1.66 18.13 -16.96
C ASP A 40 -1.76 16.84 -17.81
N ASP A 41 -0.64 16.18 -18.14
CA ASP A 41 -0.60 14.92 -18.91
C ASP A 41 -1.32 13.76 -18.16
N ILE A 42 -1.21 13.71 -16.82
CA ILE A 42 -1.93 12.74 -15.97
C ILE A 42 -3.44 12.99 -16.01
N ARG A 43 -3.86 14.27 -16.00
CA ARG A 43 -5.27 14.64 -16.03
C ARG A 43 -5.95 14.26 -17.35
N GLU A 44 -5.24 14.38 -18.47
CA GLU A 44 -5.72 13.92 -19.79
C GLU A 44 -5.89 12.39 -19.81
N PHE A 45 -5.00 11.64 -19.14
CA PHE A 45 -5.13 10.18 -19.00
C PHE A 45 -6.32 9.76 -18.11
N ASP A 46 -6.57 10.47 -17.01
CA ASP A 46 -7.73 10.25 -16.13
C ASP A 46 -9.07 10.61 -16.82
N GLU A 47 -9.08 11.65 -17.66
CA GLU A 47 -10.24 12.02 -18.49
C GLU A 47 -10.57 10.89 -19.50
N VAL A 48 -9.55 10.30 -20.16
CA VAL A 48 -9.72 9.14 -21.06
C VAL A 48 -10.21 7.89 -20.31
N LEU A 49 -9.68 7.58 -19.13
CA LEU A 49 -10.14 6.46 -18.30
C LEU A 49 -11.60 6.65 -17.84
N THR A 50 -11.99 7.89 -17.53
CA THR A 50 -13.35 8.23 -17.12
C THR A 50 -14.34 8.07 -18.28
N GLU A 51 -13.98 8.51 -19.49
CA GLU A 51 -14.78 8.31 -20.70
C GLU A 51 -14.93 6.82 -21.04
N VAL A 52 -13.86 6.02 -20.94
CA VAL A 52 -13.92 4.56 -21.12
C VAL A 52 -14.83 3.89 -20.08
N ALA A 53 -14.78 4.34 -18.81
CA ALA A 53 -15.67 3.86 -17.75
C ALA A 53 -17.14 4.29 -17.98
N PHE A 54 -17.38 5.46 -18.56
CA PHE A 54 -18.70 5.94 -18.92
C PHE A 54 -19.28 5.14 -20.10
N GLN A 55 -18.53 4.99 -21.19
CA GLN A 55 -18.94 4.18 -22.36
C GLN A 55 -19.23 2.73 -21.97
N LYS A 56 -18.44 2.14 -21.07
CA LYS A 56 -18.71 0.80 -20.52
C LYS A 56 -20.07 0.74 -19.81
N ARG A 57 -20.38 1.69 -18.91
CA ARG A 57 -21.68 1.76 -18.21
C ARG A 57 -22.84 1.99 -19.17
N VAL A 58 -22.66 2.79 -20.22
CA VAL A 58 -23.69 3.02 -21.23
C VAL A 58 -23.97 1.73 -22.03
N CYS A 59 -22.94 0.99 -22.44
CA CYS A 59 -23.11 -0.32 -23.07
C CYS A 59 -23.83 -1.33 -22.15
N GLU A 60 -23.45 -1.41 -20.88
CA GLU A 60 -24.10 -2.28 -19.87
C GLU A 60 -25.57 -1.89 -19.64
N ALA A 61 -25.88 -0.58 -19.56
CA ALA A 61 -27.24 -0.07 -19.37
C ALA A 61 -28.16 -0.24 -20.59
N VAL A 62 -27.62 -0.30 -21.81
CA VAL A 62 -28.40 -0.49 -23.05
C VAL A 62 -28.59 -1.97 -23.39
N THR A 63 -27.61 -2.82 -23.10
CA THR A 63 -27.70 -4.27 -23.40
C THR A 63 -28.62 -5.01 -22.44
N SER A 64 -28.63 -4.68 -21.14
CA SER A 64 -29.45 -5.38 -20.14
C SER A 64 -30.96 -5.38 -20.46
N PRO A 65 -31.63 -4.24 -20.74
CA PRO A 65 -33.07 -4.24 -21.02
C PRO A 65 -33.44 -4.96 -22.34
N VAL A 66 -32.54 -5.01 -23.33
CA VAL A 66 -32.79 -5.74 -24.58
C VAL A 66 -32.84 -7.26 -24.33
N VAL A 67 -32.01 -7.77 -23.41
CA VAL A 67 -32.02 -9.17 -22.99
C VAL A 67 -33.26 -9.49 -22.15
N GLU A 68 -33.69 -8.59 -21.25
CA GLU A 68 -34.91 -8.76 -20.46
C GLU A 68 -36.19 -8.76 -21.31
N VAL A 69 -36.29 -7.89 -22.33
CA VAL A 69 -37.42 -7.87 -23.28
C VAL A 69 -37.47 -9.17 -24.10
N GLY A 70 -36.31 -9.72 -24.49
CA GLY A 70 -36.26 -11.03 -25.15
C GLY A 70 -36.71 -12.19 -24.25
N SER A 71 -36.37 -12.13 -22.95
CA SER A 71 -36.73 -13.15 -21.96
C SER A 71 -38.22 -13.10 -21.60
N THR A 72 -38.78 -11.91 -21.36
CA THR A 72 -40.22 -11.72 -21.07
C THR A 72 -41.12 -12.10 -22.24
N ALA A 73 -40.70 -11.84 -23.48
CA ALA A 73 -41.40 -12.33 -24.67
C ALA A 73 -41.49 -13.87 -24.70
N LEU A 74 -40.37 -14.57 -24.46
CA LEU A 74 -40.32 -16.04 -24.34
C LEU A 74 -41.22 -16.57 -23.21
N GLN A 75 -41.19 -15.94 -22.03
CA GLN A 75 -42.02 -16.29 -20.88
C GLN A 75 -43.53 -16.21 -21.20
N SER A 76 -43.94 -15.19 -21.97
CA SER A 76 -45.34 -15.00 -22.37
C SER A 76 -45.84 -16.09 -23.33
N VAL A 77 -45.01 -16.50 -24.29
CA VAL A 77 -45.32 -17.56 -25.25
C VAL A 77 -45.45 -18.92 -24.54
N LEU A 78 -44.55 -19.22 -23.60
CA LEU A 78 -44.62 -20.44 -22.78
C LEU A 78 -45.88 -20.49 -21.91
N SER A 79 -46.29 -19.36 -21.32
CA SER A 79 -47.54 -19.27 -20.55
C SER A 79 -48.79 -19.46 -21.43
N ALA A 80 -48.81 -18.86 -22.62
CA ALA A 80 -49.91 -19.03 -23.58
C ALA A 80 -50.03 -20.48 -24.07
N LEU A 81 -48.91 -21.18 -24.24
CA LEU A 81 -48.85 -22.60 -24.57
C LEU A 81 -49.43 -23.46 -23.45
N GLY A 82 -49.00 -23.24 -22.20
CA GLY A 82 -49.49 -23.98 -21.02
C GLY A 82 -50.99 -23.83 -20.81
N ASN A 83 -51.52 -22.60 -20.92
CA ASN A 83 -52.96 -22.35 -20.77
C ASN A 83 -53.80 -23.04 -21.85
N ARG A 84 -53.31 -23.13 -23.09
CA ARG A 84 -53.99 -23.86 -24.17
C ARG A 84 -53.93 -25.38 -24.01
N ILE A 85 -52.83 -25.91 -23.49
CA ILE A 85 -52.70 -27.35 -23.17
C ILE A 85 -53.69 -27.74 -22.07
N ASN A 86 -53.82 -26.90 -21.01
CA ASN A 86 -54.80 -27.13 -19.95
C ASN A 86 -56.25 -27.06 -20.47
N ALA A 87 -56.59 -26.04 -21.28
CA ALA A 87 -57.94 -25.93 -21.87
C ALA A 87 -58.30 -27.10 -22.82
N LEU A 88 -57.30 -27.74 -23.45
CA LEU A 88 -57.48 -28.98 -24.22
C LEU A 88 -57.67 -30.22 -23.33
N ALA A 89 -57.01 -30.27 -22.17
CA ALA A 89 -57.15 -31.34 -21.21
C ALA A 89 -58.51 -31.32 -20.47
N GLU A 90 -59.01 -30.13 -20.13
CA GLU A 90 -60.26 -29.93 -19.38
C GLU A 90 -61.54 -30.29 -20.17
N ASN A 91 -61.48 -30.33 -21.51
CA ASN A 91 -62.61 -30.62 -22.39
C ASN A 91 -62.68 -32.08 -22.88
N SER A 92 -61.93 -33.01 -22.27
CA SER A 92 -61.77 -34.38 -22.75
C SER A 92 -62.48 -35.44 -21.88
N VAL A 93 -63.55 -36.05 -22.41
CA VAL A 93 -64.17 -37.27 -21.82
C VAL A 93 -63.69 -38.56 -22.49
N LEU A 94 -63.28 -38.51 -23.75
CA LEU A 94 -62.67 -39.62 -24.49
C LEU A 94 -61.92 -39.05 -25.70
N VAL A 95 -60.61 -39.30 -25.81
CA VAL A 95 -59.83 -38.94 -27.02
C VAL A 95 -59.63 -40.16 -27.90
N PRO A 96 -60.50 -40.37 -28.90
CA PRO A 96 -60.11 -41.05 -30.12
C PRO A 96 -60.35 -40.18 -31.37
N PHE A 97 -59.52 -40.42 -32.39
CA PHE A 97 -59.56 -39.85 -33.75
C PHE A 97 -59.09 -38.40 -33.98
N ARG A 98 -57.76 -38.29 -34.20
CA ARG A 98 -57.12 -37.57 -35.31
C ARG A 98 -57.88 -36.37 -35.92
N ASP A 99 -57.93 -35.26 -35.20
CA ASP A 99 -58.27 -33.97 -35.81
C ASP A 99 -57.11 -33.50 -36.70
N LEU A 100 -57.27 -33.65 -38.01
CA LEU A 100 -56.30 -33.24 -39.03
C LEU A 100 -56.05 -31.72 -39.01
N GLU A 101 -57.03 -30.94 -38.56
CA GLU A 101 -56.96 -29.49 -38.41
C GLU A 101 -56.14 -29.08 -37.18
N LEU A 102 -56.30 -29.77 -36.05
CA LEU A 102 -55.45 -29.57 -34.87
C LEU A 102 -53.99 -29.91 -35.19
N ILE A 103 -53.72 -31.01 -35.89
CA ILE A 103 -52.37 -31.41 -36.31
C ILE A 103 -51.78 -30.44 -37.36
N ARG A 104 -52.60 -29.89 -38.27
CA ARG A 104 -52.18 -28.84 -39.22
C ARG A 104 -51.79 -27.56 -38.48
N ASN A 105 -52.66 -27.08 -37.59
CA ASN A 105 -52.41 -25.87 -36.80
C ASN A 105 -51.17 -26.04 -35.94
N MET A 106 -51.02 -27.15 -35.21
CA MET A 106 -49.81 -27.46 -34.44
C MET A 106 -48.54 -27.46 -35.30
N ARG A 107 -48.54 -28.06 -36.50
CA ARG A 107 -47.38 -28.00 -37.42
C ARG A 107 -47.10 -26.60 -37.95
N GLN A 108 -48.15 -25.83 -38.27
CA GLN A 108 -48.01 -24.50 -38.86
C GLN A 108 -47.52 -23.47 -37.83
N PHE A 109 -47.96 -23.59 -36.58
CA PHE A 109 -47.42 -22.87 -35.43
C PHE A 109 -45.98 -23.30 -35.13
N HIS A 110 -45.69 -24.61 -35.02
CA HIS A 110 -44.34 -25.07 -34.71
C HIS A 110 -43.32 -24.66 -35.78
N ASN A 111 -43.70 -24.67 -37.07
CA ASN A 111 -42.84 -24.17 -38.16
C ASN A 111 -42.63 -22.64 -38.11
N THR A 112 -43.62 -21.85 -37.69
CA THR A 112 -43.45 -20.39 -37.56
C THR A 112 -42.64 -20.02 -36.31
N GLU A 113 -42.86 -20.69 -35.18
CA GLU A 113 -42.04 -20.57 -33.97
C GLU A 113 -40.59 -20.96 -34.23
N HIS A 114 -40.34 -22.11 -34.87
CA HIS A 114 -39.00 -22.59 -35.15
C HIS A 114 -38.27 -21.67 -36.16
N LEU A 115 -38.99 -21.04 -37.09
CA LEU A 115 -38.45 -20.02 -37.99
C LEU A 115 -38.16 -18.69 -37.27
N CYS A 116 -39.00 -18.28 -36.33
CA CYS A 116 -38.78 -17.10 -35.49
C CYS A 116 -37.61 -17.30 -34.53
N LEU A 117 -37.48 -18.47 -33.89
CA LEU A 117 -36.31 -18.87 -33.11
C LEU A 117 -35.04 -18.89 -33.96
N LEU A 118 -35.06 -19.46 -35.16
CA LEU A 118 -33.89 -19.44 -36.05
C LEU A 118 -33.48 -18.02 -36.45
N LYS A 119 -34.45 -17.13 -36.69
CA LYS A 119 -34.20 -15.71 -36.99
C LYS A 119 -33.66 -14.96 -35.78
N ALA A 120 -34.26 -15.14 -34.60
CA ALA A 120 -33.83 -14.53 -33.35
C ALA A 120 -32.41 -14.99 -32.96
N MET A 121 -32.12 -16.29 -33.06
CA MET A 121 -30.77 -16.83 -32.84
C MET A 121 -29.77 -16.32 -33.89
N LYS A 122 -30.15 -16.20 -35.17
CA LYS A 122 -29.27 -15.60 -36.19
C LYS A 122 -28.98 -14.12 -35.90
N VAL A 123 -29.99 -13.33 -35.52
CA VAL A 123 -29.81 -11.92 -35.16
C VAL A 123 -28.98 -11.79 -33.89
N GLY A 124 -29.29 -12.53 -32.83
CA GLY A 124 -28.51 -12.53 -31.58
C GLY A 124 -27.06 -12.96 -31.77
N ASN A 125 -26.81 -14.00 -32.57
CA ASN A 125 -25.44 -14.41 -32.90
C ASN A 125 -24.72 -13.40 -33.80
N MET A 126 -25.43 -12.73 -34.72
CA MET A 126 -24.85 -11.67 -35.57
C MET A 126 -24.52 -10.42 -34.75
N VAL A 127 -25.36 -10.04 -33.79
CA VAL A 127 -25.10 -8.95 -32.85
C VAL A 127 -23.89 -9.28 -31.97
N ARG A 128 -23.87 -10.46 -31.33
CA ARG A 128 -22.72 -10.90 -30.51
C ARG A 128 -21.41 -10.97 -31.31
N LEU A 129 -21.43 -11.48 -32.54
CA LEU A 129 -20.25 -11.52 -33.41
C LEU A 129 -19.78 -10.12 -33.83
N LYS A 130 -20.71 -9.18 -34.02
CA LYS A 130 -20.39 -7.79 -34.33
C LYS A 130 -19.81 -7.07 -33.11
N GLU A 131 -20.42 -7.26 -31.94
CA GLU A 131 -19.88 -6.78 -30.65
C GLU A 131 -18.47 -7.33 -30.41
N GLU A 132 -18.24 -8.64 -30.52
CA GLU A 132 -16.91 -9.25 -30.39
C GLU A 132 -15.88 -8.66 -31.37
N PHE A 133 -16.30 -8.34 -32.61
CA PHE A 133 -15.43 -7.73 -33.61
C PHE A 133 -15.12 -6.26 -33.29
N ASP A 134 -16.13 -5.48 -32.91
CA ASP A 134 -16.01 -4.06 -32.61
C ASP A 134 -15.21 -3.86 -31.31
N TYR A 135 -15.42 -4.67 -30.27
CA TYR A 135 -14.57 -4.72 -29.07
C TYR A 135 -13.12 -5.10 -29.41
N LYS A 136 -12.89 -6.11 -30.26
CA LYS A 136 -11.53 -6.50 -30.65
C LYS A 136 -10.81 -5.44 -31.49
N SER A 137 -11.55 -4.68 -32.30
CA SER A 137 -11.06 -3.53 -33.06
C SER A 137 -10.76 -2.32 -32.16
N LEU A 138 -11.61 -2.06 -31.17
CA LEU A 138 -11.42 -1.01 -30.17
C LEU A 138 -10.22 -1.32 -29.27
N CYS A 139 -10.12 -2.52 -28.70
CA CYS A 139 -8.96 -2.95 -27.91
C CYS A 139 -7.64 -2.80 -28.69
N ARG A 140 -7.59 -3.20 -29.98
CA ARG A 140 -6.39 -3.00 -30.81
C ARG A 140 -5.99 -1.54 -30.96
N ARG A 141 -6.94 -0.63 -31.14
CA ARG A 141 -6.66 0.82 -31.21
C ARG A 141 -6.18 1.35 -29.86
N LEU A 142 -6.81 0.94 -28.76
CA LEU A 142 -6.39 1.32 -27.41
C LEU A 142 -4.97 0.81 -27.07
N TYR A 143 -4.61 -0.42 -27.46
CA TYR A 143 -3.24 -0.91 -27.32
C TYR A 143 -2.23 -0.07 -28.10
N ILE A 144 -2.54 0.31 -29.35
CA ILE A 144 -1.65 1.14 -30.18
C ILE A 144 -1.45 2.55 -29.57
N GLU A 145 -2.49 3.18 -29.03
CA GLU A 145 -2.32 4.48 -28.35
C GLU A 145 -1.61 4.34 -27.00
N LEU A 146 -1.85 3.25 -26.26
CA LEU A 146 -1.13 2.95 -25.01
C LEU A 146 0.37 2.75 -25.27
N ASP A 147 0.75 1.99 -26.30
CA ASP A 147 2.16 1.77 -26.66
C ASP A 147 2.86 3.10 -27.05
N LYS A 148 2.19 3.99 -27.78
CA LYS A 148 2.71 5.34 -28.08
C LYS A 148 2.90 6.18 -26.82
N LEU A 149 1.94 6.16 -25.90
CA LEU A 149 2.02 6.89 -24.63
C LEU A 149 3.16 6.35 -23.75
N ILE A 150 3.37 5.03 -23.71
CA ILE A 150 4.51 4.40 -23.05
C ILE A 150 5.82 4.87 -23.68
N MET A 151 5.96 4.81 -25.00
CA MET A 151 7.18 5.27 -25.70
C MET A 151 7.49 6.76 -25.45
N GLU A 152 6.48 7.63 -25.45
CA GLU A 152 6.68 9.05 -25.17
C GLU A 152 7.01 9.30 -23.69
N HIS A 153 6.41 8.55 -22.76
CA HIS A 153 6.74 8.61 -21.34
C HIS A 153 8.19 8.15 -21.08
N GLU A 154 8.62 7.03 -21.65
CA GLU A 154 10.02 6.55 -21.57
C GLU A 154 11.00 7.56 -22.15
N ARG A 155 10.67 8.17 -23.30
CA ARG A 155 11.49 9.22 -23.92
C ARG A 155 11.61 10.47 -23.04
N GLN A 156 10.52 10.90 -22.41
CA GLN A 156 10.52 12.03 -21.48
C GLN A 156 11.24 11.71 -20.16
N GLN A 157 11.10 10.49 -19.64
CA GLN A 157 11.80 10.05 -18.43
C GLN A 157 13.31 10.00 -18.66
N LYS A 158 13.76 9.45 -19.80
CA LYS A 158 15.18 9.45 -20.15
C LYS A 158 15.75 10.87 -20.27
N ALA A 159 15.04 11.77 -20.96
CA ALA A 159 15.46 13.17 -21.07
C ALA A 159 15.53 13.88 -19.70
N PHE A 160 14.72 13.45 -18.73
CA PHE A 160 14.75 13.96 -17.35
C PHE A 160 15.91 13.38 -16.53
N GLU A 161 16.27 12.12 -16.74
CA GLU A 161 17.46 11.47 -16.15
C GLU A 161 18.76 12.14 -16.67
N ASP A 162 18.86 12.35 -17.98
CA ASP A 162 19.98 13.08 -18.62
C ASP A 162 20.12 14.52 -18.06
N ASP A 163 18.98 15.20 -17.81
CA ASP A 163 18.94 16.54 -17.21
C ASP A 163 19.39 16.55 -15.73
N ILE A 164 19.05 15.52 -14.96
CA ILE A 164 19.50 15.34 -13.57
C ILE A 164 21.01 15.08 -13.51
N GLU A 165 21.54 14.22 -14.39
CA GLU A 165 22.97 13.91 -14.43
C GLU A 165 23.79 15.16 -14.78
N ARG A 166 23.35 15.94 -15.77
CA ARG A 166 23.97 17.23 -16.11
C ARG A 166 23.92 18.24 -14.96
N LEU A 167 22.77 18.41 -14.30
CA LEU A 167 22.67 19.32 -13.14
C LEU A 167 23.52 18.85 -11.95
N THR A 168 23.68 17.54 -11.77
CA THR A 168 24.49 16.94 -10.71
C THR A 168 25.98 17.18 -10.96
N THR A 169 26.44 17.01 -12.20
CA THR A 169 27.83 17.27 -12.60
C THR A 169 28.18 18.77 -12.54
N GLU A 170 27.28 19.65 -13.00
CA GLU A 170 27.42 21.11 -12.82
C GLU A 170 27.55 21.50 -11.32
N ALA A 171 26.71 20.94 -10.46
CA ALA A 171 26.75 21.21 -9.02
C ALA A 171 28.04 20.69 -8.36
N GLN A 172 28.51 19.50 -8.74
CA GLN A 172 29.79 18.95 -8.25
C GLN A 172 30.99 19.81 -8.68
N HIS A 173 30.99 20.32 -9.91
CA HIS A 173 32.04 21.23 -10.41
C HIS A 173 32.11 22.51 -9.56
N LEU A 174 30.97 23.18 -9.34
CA LEU A 174 30.87 24.40 -8.53
C LEU A 174 31.31 24.18 -7.07
N ILE A 175 30.98 23.02 -6.48
CA ILE A 175 31.45 22.64 -5.13
C ILE A 175 32.98 22.46 -5.13
N SER A 176 33.55 21.81 -6.14
CA SER A 176 34.99 21.61 -6.27
C SER A 176 35.75 22.93 -6.44
N GLU A 177 35.27 23.83 -7.30
CA GLU A 177 35.87 25.15 -7.51
C GLU A 177 35.84 26.01 -6.25
N THR A 178 34.70 26.04 -5.54
CA THR A 178 34.58 26.80 -4.29
C THR A 178 35.44 26.21 -3.17
N GLN A 179 35.51 24.88 -3.03
CA GLN A 179 36.43 24.22 -2.09
C GLN A 179 37.90 24.58 -2.38
N LYS A 180 38.31 24.55 -3.65
CA LYS A 180 39.66 24.94 -4.07
C LYS A 180 39.95 26.41 -3.72
N TYR A 181 39.03 27.32 -4.04
CA TYR A 181 39.17 28.74 -3.70
C TYR A 181 39.34 28.98 -2.19
N TYR A 182 38.54 28.31 -1.35
CA TYR A 182 38.69 28.41 0.11
C TYR A 182 40.03 27.86 0.59
N SER A 183 40.48 26.73 0.03
CA SER A 183 41.80 26.14 0.33
C SER A 183 42.95 27.10 -0.01
N ASP A 184 42.94 27.66 -1.22
CA ASP A 184 43.95 28.61 -1.69
C ASP A 184 43.98 29.91 -0.84
N SER A 185 42.80 30.37 -0.39
CA SER A 185 42.69 31.54 0.49
C SER A 185 43.27 31.26 1.88
N LEU A 186 42.93 30.11 2.47
CA LEU A 186 43.37 29.70 3.80
C LEU A 186 44.89 29.44 3.84
N GLU A 187 45.48 28.91 2.75
CA GLU A 187 46.93 28.75 2.64
C GLU A 187 47.67 30.09 2.50
N LYS A 188 47.12 31.06 1.76
CA LYS A 188 47.66 32.44 1.71
C LYS A 188 47.66 33.08 3.09
N GLU A 189 46.59 32.90 3.86
CA GLU A 189 46.49 33.45 5.22
C GLU A 189 47.49 32.77 6.18
N ARG A 190 47.61 31.43 6.11
CA ARG A 190 48.62 30.66 6.85
C ARG A 190 50.04 31.18 6.57
N LEU A 191 50.37 31.44 5.31
CA LEU A 191 51.68 31.95 4.91
C LEU A 191 51.93 33.39 5.39
N LYS A 192 50.88 34.23 5.49
CA LYS A 192 50.95 35.57 6.07
C LYS A 192 51.30 35.51 7.55
N TYR A 193 50.54 34.76 8.36
CA TYR A 193 50.82 34.57 9.78
C TYR A 193 52.22 34.01 10.03
N GLN A 194 52.68 33.04 9.22
CA GLN A 194 54.03 32.48 9.32
C GLN A 194 55.13 33.54 9.06
N LYS A 195 54.95 34.43 8.08
CA LYS A 195 55.87 35.53 7.81
C LYS A 195 55.91 36.55 8.94
N ASP A 196 54.75 36.91 9.50
CA ASP A 196 54.66 37.91 10.56
C ASP A 196 55.15 37.36 11.92
N TYR A 197 54.96 36.06 12.19
CA TYR A 197 55.63 35.36 13.28
C TYR A 197 57.15 35.39 13.13
N LYS A 198 57.70 35.02 11.95
CA LYS A 198 59.15 35.05 11.69
C LYS A 198 59.76 36.46 11.82
N LYS A 199 59.07 37.51 11.39
CA LYS A 199 59.48 38.91 11.63
C LYS A 199 59.51 39.26 13.13
N SER A 200 58.55 38.77 13.89
CA SER A 200 58.44 39.03 15.33
C SER A 200 59.57 38.34 16.11
N VAL A 201 59.89 37.07 15.76
CA VAL A 201 61.07 36.36 16.27
C VAL A 201 62.35 37.15 15.96
N LYS A 202 62.57 37.57 14.70
CA LYS A 202 63.76 38.34 14.33
C LYS A 202 63.89 39.66 15.11
N LYS A 203 62.79 40.37 15.36
CA LYS A 203 62.79 41.59 16.20
C LYS A 203 63.16 41.30 17.65
N LEU A 204 62.83 40.11 18.18
CA LEU A 204 63.23 39.69 19.53
C LEU A 204 64.72 39.31 19.57
N GLU A 205 65.22 38.61 18.56
CA GLU A 205 66.65 38.31 18.38
C GLU A 205 67.48 39.60 18.27
N GLU A 206 67.08 40.56 17.44
CA GLU A 206 67.75 41.85 17.29
C GLU A 206 67.75 42.68 18.59
N LYS A 207 66.68 42.59 19.41
CA LYS A 207 66.64 43.19 20.76
C LYS A 207 67.58 42.47 21.73
N LEU A 208 67.64 41.14 21.68
CA LEU A 208 68.50 40.33 22.53
C LEU A 208 69.98 40.60 22.24
N MET A 209 70.37 40.66 20.97
CA MET A 209 71.74 41.05 20.56
C MET A 209 72.11 42.48 20.99
N LYS A 210 71.18 43.45 20.89
CA LYS A 210 71.43 44.82 21.38
C LYS A 210 71.56 44.88 22.90
N ASN A 211 70.82 44.06 23.63
CA ASN A 211 70.96 43.95 25.08
C ASN A 211 72.30 43.30 25.47
N GLN A 212 72.69 42.19 24.82
CA GLN A 212 74.01 41.57 25.03
C GLN A 212 75.14 42.56 24.76
N LYS A 213 75.09 43.29 23.64
CA LYS A 213 76.12 44.29 23.32
C LYS A 213 76.19 45.44 24.32
N LYS A 214 75.04 45.89 24.87
CA LYS A 214 75.01 46.83 26.00
C LYS A 214 75.68 46.28 27.27
N TYR A 215 75.59 44.97 27.53
CA TYR A 215 76.31 44.34 28.64
C TYR A 215 77.82 44.22 28.37
N GLU A 216 78.24 43.99 27.12
CA GLU A 216 79.66 43.92 26.73
C GLU A 216 80.34 45.29 26.69
N ASP A 217 79.71 46.30 26.08
CA ASP A 217 80.22 47.68 26.02
C ASP A 217 80.38 48.28 27.45
N SER A 218 79.59 47.80 28.42
CA SER A 218 79.69 48.18 29.85
C SER A 218 80.91 47.61 30.58
N TYR A 219 81.68 46.69 29.99
CA TYR A 219 82.87 46.09 30.61
C TYR A 219 84.20 46.65 30.07
N MET A 220 84.17 47.50 29.03
CA MET A 220 85.38 48.04 28.38
C MET A 220 85.67 49.52 28.69
N THR A 221 84.88 50.15 29.57
CA THR A 221 85.21 51.47 30.14
C THR A 221 85.55 51.32 31.63
N SER A 222 86.69 51.90 32.03
CA SER A 222 87.37 51.56 33.29
C SER A 222 86.75 52.22 34.52
N THR A 223 86.98 51.58 35.68
CA THR A 223 86.89 52.12 37.04
C THR A 223 85.49 52.27 37.66
N ARG A 224 85.11 51.23 38.40
CA ARG A 224 84.48 51.30 39.74
C ARG A 224 83.56 52.50 40.05
N GLU A 225 82.43 52.59 39.38
CA GLU A 225 81.20 53.14 39.97
C GLU A 225 80.04 52.19 39.69
N ILE A 226 79.22 51.92 40.70
CA ILE A 226 78.03 51.08 40.54
C ILE A 226 77.00 51.91 39.79
N ALA A 227 76.95 51.74 38.47
CA ALA A 227 75.93 52.32 37.62
C ALA A 227 74.55 51.69 37.93
N THR A 228 73.95 52.11 39.04
CA THR A 228 72.56 51.83 39.35
C THR A 228 71.71 52.39 38.22
N VAL A 229 71.10 51.49 37.44
CA VAL A 229 70.06 51.84 36.46
C VAL A 229 69.04 52.74 37.18
N PRO A 230 68.66 53.91 36.63
CA PRO A 230 67.79 54.84 37.32
C PRO A 230 66.52 54.12 37.83
N PRO A 231 66.16 54.21 39.13
CA PRO A 231 65.03 53.46 39.68
C PRO A 231 63.71 53.68 38.92
N LYS A 232 63.55 54.84 38.27
CA LYS A 232 62.47 55.15 37.35
C LYS A 232 62.42 54.23 36.12
N GLU A 233 63.52 54.07 35.38
CA GLU A 233 63.52 53.26 34.15
C GLU A 233 63.25 51.78 34.44
N VAL A 234 63.79 51.25 35.55
CA VAL A 234 63.48 49.90 36.02
C VAL A 234 62.01 49.77 36.43
N ALA A 235 61.46 50.77 37.13
CA ALA A 235 60.05 50.77 37.52
C ALA A 235 59.09 50.87 36.32
N ASP A 236 59.42 51.70 35.33
CA ASP A 236 58.62 51.88 34.12
C ASP A 236 58.67 50.62 33.24
N LEU A 237 59.84 50.01 33.05
CA LEU A 237 59.97 48.70 32.41
C LEU A 237 59.22 47.60 33.15
N LYS A 238 59.23 47.60 34.48
CA LYS A 238 58.50 46.62 35.31
C LYS A 238 56.98 46.81 35.20
N LYS A 239 56.48 48.05 35.11
CA LYS A 239 55.07 48.36 34.79
C LYS A 239 54.66 47.89 33.41
N ILE A 240 55.48 48.16 32.39
CA ILE A 240 55.22 47.71 31.00
C ILE A 240 55.19 46.18 30.96
N LEU A 241 56.15 45.50 31.60
CA LEU A 241 56.19 44.05 31.68
C LEU A 241 54.96 43.46 32.40
N GLN A 242 54.51 44.05 33.51
CA GLN A 242 53.27 43.63 34.19
C GLN A 242 52.03 43.79 33.30
N LYS A 243 51.92 44.92 32.58
CA LYS A 243 50.80 45.16 31.66
C LYS A 243 50.80 44.17 30.49
N GLU A 244 51.97 43.89 29.92
CA GLU A 244 52.12 42.92 28.83
C GLU A 244 51.85 41.49 29.31
N THR A 245 52.20 41.16 30.56
CA THR A 245 51.91 39.85 31.18
C THR A 245 50.41 39.64 31.38
N LEU A 246 49.69 40.68 31.83
CA LEU A 246 48.22 40.65 31.92
C LEU A 246 47.56 40.44 30.55
N LEU A 247 47.89 41.27 29.56
CA LEU A 247 47.36 41.15 28.20
C LEU A 247 47.66 39.79 27.56
N ARG A 248 48.83 39.21 27.87
CA ARG A 248 49.21 37.88 27.42
C ARG A 248 48.37 36.78 28.08
N ASN A 249 48.11 36.87 29.39
CA ASN A 249 47.27 35.91 30.09
C ASN A 249 45.81 35.96 29.58
N ASP A 250 45.30 37.16 29.31
CA ASP A 250 43.96 37.34 28.74
C ASP A 250 43.86 36.70 27.33
N ALA A 251 44.87 36.94 26.48
CA ALA A 251 44.96 36.34 25.15
C ALA A 251 45.15 34.81 25.19
N GLU A 252 45.94 34.28 26.13
CA GLU A 252 46.09 32.82 26.33
C GLU A 252 44.75 32.20 26.81
N GLY A 253 43.95 32.94 27.59
CA GLY A 253 42.58 32.59 27.97
C GLY A 253 41.61 32.54 26.78
N GLU A 254 41.60 33.57 25.92
CA GLU A 254 40.80 33.58 24.68
C GLU A 254 41.20 32.44 23.73
N ILE A 255 42.50 32.19 23.56
CA ILE A 255 43.00 31.06 22.77
C ILE A 255 42.51 29.73 23.34
N HIS A 256 42.52 29.54 24.67
CA HIS A 256 41.99 28.34 25.30
C HIS A 256 40.47 28.19 25.07
N HIS A 257 39.72 29.29 25.17
CA HIS A 257 38.27 29.29 24.93
C HIS A 257 37.93 28.93 23.47
N LEU A 258 38.60 29.56 22.49
CA LEU A 258 38.43 29.25 21.07
C LEU A 258 38.82 27.79 20.75
N LYS A 259 39.87 27.28 21.40
CA LYS A 259 40.32 25.88 21.23
C LYS A 259 39.25 24.89 21.73
N ASN A 260 38.58 25.20 22.85
CA ASN A 260 37.46 24.42 23.37
C ASN A 260 36.24 24.44 22.40
N GLN A 261 35.85 25.61 21.89
CA GLN A 261 34.77 25.71 20.90
C GLN A 261 35.08 24.90 19.63
N ILE A 262 36.34 24.94 19.14
CA ILE A 262 36.77 24.13 17.99
C ILE A 262 36.68 22.63 18.28
N THR A 263 36.96 22.15 19.50
CA THR A 263 36.78 20.75 19.84
C THR A 263 35.30 20.32 19.89
N GLU A 264 34.42 21.15 20.45
CA GLU A 264 32.97 20.88 20.45
C GLU A 264 32.39 20.84 19.03
N LEU A 265 32.76 21.81 18.18
CA LEU A 265 32.37 21.85 16.78
C LEU A 265 32.85 20.61 16.01
N LYS A 266 34.08 20.12 16.27
CA LYS A 266 34.58 18.89 15.66
C LYS A 266 33.82 17.64 16.10
N MET A 267 33.41 17.53 17.36
CA MET A 267 32.58 16.41 17.83
C MET A 267 31.18 16.46 17.20
N SER A 268 30.58 17.64 17.09
CA SER A 268 29.31 17.86 16.38
C SER A 268 29.41 17.52 14.89
N GLU A 269 30.50 17.92 14.22
CA GLU A 269 30.79 17.59 12.82
C GLU A 269 30.93 16.08 12.61
N ALA A 270 31.64 15.37 13.51
CA ALA A 270 31.78 13.92 13.47
C ALA A 270 30.43 13.20 13.64
N SER A 271 29.57 13.69 14.55
CA SER A 271 28.21 13.17 14.72
C SER A 271 27.38 13.35 13.44
N ARG A 272 27.38 14.56 12.86
CA ARG A 272 26.66 14.84 11.59
C ARG A 272 27.22 14.02 10.42
N LYS A 273 28.52 13.77 10.36
CA LYS A 273 29.13 12.87 9.36
C LYS A 273 28.64 11.43 9.50
N SER A 274 28.53 10.91 10.73
CA SER A 274 27.94 9.58 10.99
C SER A 274 26.47 9.52 10.55
N GLU A 275 25.70 10.57 10.82
CA GLU A 275 24.29 10.67 10.46
C GLU A 275 24.06 10.76 8.95
N ILE A 276 24.87 11.55 8.25
CA ILE A 276 24.90 11.60 6.78
C ILE A 276 25.27 10.24 6.17
N LEU A 277 26.19 9.49 6.79
CA LEU A 277 26.57 8.15 6.32
C LEU A 277 25.40 7.15 6.44
N LYS A 278 24.64 7.20 7.55
CA LYS A 278 23.42 6.40 7.74
C LYS A 278 22.36 6.74 6.70
N LEU A 279 22.13 8.03 6.44
CA LEU A 279 21.16 8.50 5.44
C LEU A 279 21.55 8.10 4.01
N ARG A 280 22.85 8.14 3.66
CA ARG A 280 23.35 7.64 2.37
C ARG A 280 23.08 6.14 2.20
N LYS A 281 23.37 5.34 3.22
CA LYS A 281 23.09 3.90 3.18
C LYS A 281 21.59 3.61 3.00
N MET A 282 20.72 4.28 3.75
CA MET A 282 19.26 4.17 3.57
C MET A 282 18.81 4.52 2.14
N LEU A 283 19.41 5.55 1.53
CA LEU A 283 19.09 5.95 0.16
C LEU A 283 19.56 4.91 -0.88
N GLU A 284 20.71 4.28 -0.65
CA GLU A 284 21.22 3.17 -1.47
C GLU A 284 20.32 1.93 -1.34
N ASP A 285 19.88 1.59 -0.13
CA ASP A 285 18.94 0.48 0.14
C ASP A 285 17.59 0.70 -0.57
N GLU A 286 17.04 1.92 -0.54
CA GLU A 286 15.82 2.31 -1.27
C GLU A 286 16.01 2.27 -2.79
N ALA A 287 17.16 2.74 -3.32
CA ALA A 287 17.45 2.66 -4.75
C ALA A 287 17.51 1.21 -5.26
N HIS A 288 18.03 0.28 -4.45
CA HIS A 288 18.02 -1.15 -4.76
C HIS A 288 16.59 -1.74 -4.72
N GLN A 289 15.75 -1.33 -3.77
CA GLN A 289 14.34 -1.74 -3.74
C GLN A 289 13.56 -1.22 -4.95
N LYS A 290 13.74 0.04 -5.35
CA LYS A 290 13.13 0.62 -6.55
C LYS A 290 13.47 -0.19 -7.80
N LYS A 291 14.77 -0.44 -8.03
CA LYS A 291 15.24 -1.22 -9.19
C LYS A 291 14.68 -2.64 -9.22
N LYS A 292 14.47 -3.25 -8.05
CA LYS A 292 13.85 -4.58 -7.95
C LYS A 292 12.37 -4.54 -8.33
N LEU A 293 11.61 -3.55 -7.82
CA LEU A 293 10.19 -3.38 -8.14
C LEU A 293 9.97 -3.08 -9.63
N GLU A 294 10.85 -2.27 -10.25
CA GLU A 294 10.84 -2.02 -11.70
C GLU A 294 11.03 -3.32 -12.50
N GLY A 295 11.93 -4.21 -12.06
CA GLY A 295 12.10 -5.54 -12.65
C GLY A 295 10.88 -6.45 -12.48
N GLU A 296 10.21 -6.41 -11.32
CA GLU A 296 8.97 -7.17 -11.08
C GLU A 296 7.81 -6.66 -11.97
N ILE A 297 7.69 -5.34 -12.16
CA ILE A 297 6.72 -4.70 -13.08
C ILE A 297 6.98 -5.13 -14.53
N ALA A 298 8.22 -5.05 -15.01
CA ALA A 298 8.59 -5.46 -16.36
C ALA A 298 8.31 -6.97 -16.62
N ARG A 299 8.49 -7.81 -15.60
CA ARG A 299 8.14 -9.24 -15.67
C ARG A 299 6.64 -9.46 -15.75
N LEU A 300 5.84 -8.73 -14.95
CA LEU A 300 4.37 -8.81 -14.98
C LEU A 300 3.80 -8.29 -16.30
N GLN A 301 4.35 -7.21 -16.87
CA GLN A 301 4.00 -6.72 -18.19
C GLN A 301 4.29 -7.75 -19.29
N ASN A 302 5.44 -8.42 -19.25
CA ASN A 302 5.76 -9.53 -20.16
C ASN A 302 4.78 -10.71 -20.01
N GLN A 303 4.38 -11.07 -18.78
CA GLN A 303 3.37 -12.12 -18.55
C GLN A 303 2.00 -11.71 -19.10
N LEU A 304 1.61 -10.44 -18.96
CA LEU A 304 0.37 -9.91 -19.52
C LEU A 304 0.38 -9.92 -21.06
N LEU A 305 1.51 -9.55 -21.68
CA LEU A 305 1.73 -9.66 -23.12
C LEU A 305 1.62 -11.13 -23.60
N GLN A 306 2.27 -12.07 -22.91
CA GLN A 306 2.18 -13.49 -23.24
C GLN A 306 0.74 -14.04 -23.14
N LEU A 307 -0.03 -13.62 -22.13
CA LEU A 307 -1.45 -13.96 -22.02
C LEU A 307 -2.28 -13.34 -23.15
N GLY A 308 -1.98 -12.10 -23.56
CA GLY A 308 -2.59 -11.45 -24.73
C GLY A 308 -2.33 -12.19 -26.06
N PHE A 309 -1.10 -12.70 -26.25
CA PHE A 309 -0.77 -13.54 -27.42
C PHE A 309 -1.35 -14.96 -27.31
N GLY A 310 -1.54 -15.49 -26.09
CA GLY A 310 -2.14 -16.81 -25.83
C GLY A 310 -3.55 -16.94 -26.42
N VAL A 311 -4.40 -15.92 -26.24
CA VAL A 311 -5.77 -15.87 -26.81
C VAL A 311 -5.77 -15.87 -28.35
N GLY A 312 -4.64 -15.54 -28.99
CA GLY A 312 -4.47 -15.61 -30.44
C GLY A 312 -4.16 -17.02 -30.97
N LYS A 313 -3.35 -17.81 -30.23
CA LYS A 313 -2.82 -19.10 -30.73
C LYS A 313 -3.77 -20.27 -30.56
N THR A 314 -4.66 -20.27 -29.56
CA THR A 314 -5.59 -21.39 -29.30
C THR A 314 -6.68 -21.57 -30.38
N ARG A 315 -6.76 -20.68 -31.39
CA ARG A 315 -7.63 -20.86 -32.57
C ARG A 315 -6.91 -21.43 -33.80
N GLN A 316 -5.60 -21.70 -33.73
CA GLN A 316 -4.79 -22.14 -34.87
C GLN A 316 -3.98 -23.42 -34.62
N GLN A 317 -4.32 -24.20 -33.58
CA GLN A 317 -3.78 -25.54 -33.31
C GLN A 317 -4.89 -26.59 -33.19
N ILE A 318 -5.69 -26.69 -34.25
CA ILE A 318 -6.34 -27.95 -34.65
C ILE A 318 -5.90 -28.23 -36.10
N ASN A 319 -4.61 -28.57 -36.27
CA ASN A 319 -4.01 -29.29 -37.40
C ASN A 319 -2.48 -29.28 -37.30
N GLY A 320 -1.85 -30.46 -37.42
CA GLY A 320 -0.39 -30.63 -37.52
C GLY A 320 0.34 -30.71 -36.17
N GLY A 321 1.05 -31.82 -35.92
CA GLY A 321 1.89 -32.02 -34.73
C GLY A 321 3.36 -32.25 -35.09
N GLY A 322 4.22 -32.42 -34.08
CA GLY A 322 5.60 -32.90 -34.27
C GLY A 322 6.65 -32.36 -33.28
N PHE A 323 7.09 -33.24 -32.37
CA PHE A 323 8.44 -33.40 -31.79
C PHE A 323 9.19 -32.28 -30.99
N GLU A 324 9.51 -32.67 -29.75
CA GLU A 324 10.80 -32.58 -29.00
C GLU A 324 11.35 -31.29 -28.32
N LYS A 325 11.66 -31.46 -27.01
CA LYS A 325 12.89 -31.08 -26.23
C LYS A 325 13.27 -29.59 -26.06
N ASP A 326 13.99 -29.16 -25.02
CA ASP A 326 14.33 -29.68 -23.67
C ASP A 326 14.71 -28.46 -22.78
N ASP A 327 14.93 -28.66 -21.47
CA ASP A 327 15.61 -27.73 -20.52
C ASP A 327 15.03 -26.29 -20.33
N GLY A 328 15.20 -25.60 -19.21
CA GLY A 328 15.80 -25.93 -17.93
C GLY A 328 15.84 -24.68 -17.02
N ASP A 329 15.95 -24.90 -15.71
CA ASP A 329 16.48 -23.98 -14.69
C ASP A 329 15.75 -22.65 -14.32
N GLU A 330 15.06 -22.75 -13.18
CA GLU A 330 15.10 -21.80 -12.05
C GLU A 330 16.55 -21.33 -11.71
N PRO A 331 16.80 -20.27 -10.87
CA PRO A 331 15.96 -19.87 -9.73
C PRO A 331 15.77 -18.35 -9.48
N SER A 332 14.61 -18.03 -8.88
CA SER A 332 14.48 -16.95 -7.87
C SER A 332 15.10 -17.45 -6.55
N PRO A 333 15.57 -16.63 -5.57
CA PRO A 333 14.84 -15.48 -5.00
C PRO A 333 15.83 -14.37 -4.51
N ASN A 334 15.62 -13.49 -3.50
CA ASN A 334 14.50 -13.19 -2.60
C ASN A 334 14.60 -11.72 -2.12
N SER A 335 13.49 -11.07 -1.76
CA SER A 335 13.43 -10.13 -0.62
C SER A 335 12.03 -9.56 -0.40
N GLN A 336 11.65 -9.49 0.88
CA GLN A 336 10.42 -8.85 1.35
C GLN A 336 10.53 -7.32 1.24
N VAL A 337 9.43 -6.65 0.91
CA VAL A 337 9.28 -5.19 1.11
C VAL A 337 8.02 -4.94 1.95
N LYS A 338 8.17 -4.16 3.03
CA LYS A 338 7.05 -3.56 3.75
C LYS A 338 6.58 -2.36 2.93
N HIS A 339 5.29 -2.25 2.64
CA HIS A 339 4.74 -0.97 2.19
C HIS A 339 4.88 0.07 3.31
N GLN A 340 5.67 1.11 3.09
CA GLN A 340 5.29 2.46 3.48
C GLN A 340 4.65 3.13 2.26
N GLN A 341 3.45 3.65 2.43
CA GLN A 341 2.76 4.43 1.40
C GLN A 341 3.02 5.92 1.64
N GLN A 342 3.57 6.60 0.64
CA GLN A 342 3.37 8.03 0.40
C GLN A 342 3.10 8.19 -1.10
N ALA A 343 1.84 8.28 -1.54
CA ALA A 343 0.91 9.41 -1.44
C ALA A 343 1.07 10.43 -2.58
N SER A 344 0.04 10.57 -3.43
CA SER A 344 -0.60 11.85 -3.78
C SER A 344 -1.53 11.74 -5.00
N GLY A 345 -2.81 11.47 -4.78
CA GLY A 345 -3.89 11.98 -5.63
C GLY A 345 -4.47 13.23 -4.97
N ASN A 346 -4.39 14.40 -5.62
CA ASN A 346 -4.65 15.69 -4.97
C ASN A 346 -5.93 16.42 -5.44
N GLY A 347 -6.62 15.90 -6.45
CA GLY A 347 -7.91 16.44 -6.93
C GLY A 347 -9.05 16.14 -5.97
N GLU A 348 -9.36 14.85 -5.78
CA GLU A 348 -10.52 14.38 -5.01
C GLU A 348 -10.48 14.77 -3.53
N LYS A 349 -9.29 14.84 -2.94
CA LYS A 349 -9.12 15.25 -1.53
C LYS A 349 -9.66 16.65 -1.26
N THR A 350 -9.70 17.54 -2.27
CA THR A 350 -10.17 18.92 -2.11
C THR A 350 -11.70 19.02 -2.11
N SER A 351 -12.44 18.12 -2.77
CA SER A 351 -13.90 18.10 -2.72
C SER A 351 -14.42 17.39 -1.48
N VAL A 352 -13.77 16.29 -1.08
CA VAL A 352 -14.09 15.55 0.15
C VAL A 352 -13.80 16.39 1.39
N ALA A 353 -12.65 17.09 1.45
CA ALA A 353 -12.35 18.01 2.56
C ALA A 353 -13.45 19.07 2.73
N LYS A 354 -13.96 19.67 1.65
CA LYS A 354 -15.05 20.66 1.70
C LYS A 354 -16.37 20.10 2.23
N LEU A 355 -16.70 18.83 1.94
CA LEU A 355 -17.89 18.17 2.50
C LEU A 355 -17.84 18.09 4.02
N PHE A 356 -16.65 17.90 4.60
CA PHE A 356 -16.42 17.85 6.05
C PHE A 356 -16.23 19.24 6.66
N GLU A 357 -15.52 20.16 6.00
CA GLU A 357 -15.36 21.57 6.44
C GLU A 357 -16.70 22.31 6.55
N GLN A 358 -17.67 21.99 5.69
CA GLN A 358 -18.99 22.60 5.75
C GLN A 358 -19.90 22.02 6.84
N GLY A 359 -19.56 20.89 7.46
CA GLY A 359 -20.23 20.25 8.61
C GLY A 359 -21.67 19.75 8.35
N VAL A 360 -22.55 20.68 7.97
CA VAL A 360 -23.97 20.48 7.63
C VAL A 360 -24.14 19.46 6.49
N GLY A 361 -23.30 19.52 5.45
CA GLY A 361 -23.38 18.60 4.31
C GLY A 361 -23.16 17.14 4.70
N PHE A 362 -22.11 16.88 5.48
CA PHE A 362 -21.81 15.54 5.97
C PHE A 362 -22.87 15.01 6.96
N GLN A 363 -23.30 15.82 7.93
CA GLN A 363 -24.37 15.44 8.85
C GLN A 363 -25.70 15.18 8.12
N LYS A 364 -25.98 15.93 7.04
CA LYS A 364 -27.15 15.65 6.20
C LYS A 364 -27.05 14.29 5.52
N ILE A 365 -25.89 13.90 4.98
CA ILE A 365 -25.67 12.58 4.38
C ILE A 365 -25.94 11.46 5.40
N LEU A 366 -25.46 11.60 6.65
CA LEU A 366 -25.74 10.60 7.70
C LEU A 366 -27.24 10.53 8.02
N SER A 367 -27.95 11.66 8.11
CA SER A 367 -29.41 11.66 8.32
C SER A 367 -30.19 10.97 7.19
N LEU A 368 -29.63 10.87 5.98
CA LEU A 368 -30.28 10.19 4.85
C LEU A 368 -30.14 8.65 4.93
N LEU A 369 -29.30 8.10 5.81
CA LEU A 369 -29.30 6.66 6.12
C LEU A 369 -30.61 6.23 6.80
N GLU A 370 -31.33 7.17 7.41
CA GLU A 370 -32.59 6.97 8.13
C GLU A 370 -33.80 7.53 7.37
N ALA A 371 -33.63 7.89 6.09
CA ALA A 371 -34.72 8.35 5.23
C ALA A 371 -35.82 7.26 5.08
N GLU A 372 -37.07 7.68 4.92
CA GLU A 372 -38.18 6.74 4.65
C GLU A 372 -38.00 6.03 3.29
N ASP A 373 -37.57 6.80 2.29
CA ASP A 373 -37.30 6.32 0.93
C ASP A 373 -36.10 5.36 0.87
N ALA A 374 -36.33 4.19 0.28
CA ALA A 374 -35.33 3.13 0.20
C ALA A 374 -34.16 3.50 -0.74
N ASP A 375 -34.44 4.15 -1.87
CA ASP A 375 -33.40 4.56 -2.81
C ASP A 375 -32.50 5.63 -2.20
N MET A 376 -33.06 6.60 -1.49
CA MET A 376 -32.30 7.60 -0.74
C MET A 376 -31.37 6.97 0.30
N ARG A 377 -31.86 5.99 1.09
CA ARG A 377 -31.02 5.25 2.05
C ARG A 377 -29.88 4.50 1.34
N ILE A 378 -30.17 3.83 0.23
CA ILE A 378 -29.15 3.11 -0.57
C ILE A 378 -28.08 4.07 -1.10
N HIS A 379 -28.47 5.23 -1.62
CA HIS A 379 -27.53 6.22 -2.13
C HIS A 379 -26.70 6.87 -1.01
N ALA A 380 -27.30 7.19 0.14
CA ALA A 380 -26.58 7.64 1.33
C ALA A 380 -25.56 6.58 1.80
N ALA A 381 -25.96 5.31 1.88
CA ALA A 381 -25.08 4.22 2.28
C ALA A 381 -23.93 3.97 1.28
N LYS A 382 -24.17 4.10 -0.04
CA LYS A 382 -23.11 4.09 -1.07
C LYS A 382 -22.10 5.22 -0.84
N VAL A 383 -22.56 6.45 -0.59
CA VAL A 383 -21.68 7.60 -0.32
C VAL A 383 -20.87 7.37 0.96
N VAL A 384 -21.50 6.91 2.04
CA VAL A 384 -20.82 6.60 3.32
C VAL A 384 -19.81 5.45 3.15
N ALA A 385 -20.12 4.41 2.38
CA ALA A 385 -19.18 3.32 2.08
C ALA A 385 -17.91 3.80 1.36
N ASN A 386 -18.09 4.69 0.36
CA ASN A 386 -16.98 5.31 -0.36
C ASN A 386 -16.17 6.25 0.56
N LEU A 387 -16.84 7.10 1.35
CA LEU A 387 -16.16 7.98 2.31
C LEU A 387 -15.39 7.19 3.37
N ALA A 388 -15.90 6.04 3.82
CA ALA A 388 -15.25 5.16 4.79
C ALA A 388 -13.98 4.49 4.26
N ALA A 389 -13.74 4.46 2.93
CA ALA A 389 -12.50 3.93 2.37
C ALA A 389 -11.28 4.81 2.71
N GLU A 390 -11.48 6.11 2.91
CA GLU A 390 -10.42 7.06 3.29
C GLU A 390 -10.30 7.18 4.82
N GLU A 391 -9.15 6.80 5.38
CA GLU A 391 -8.92 6.73 6.83
C GLU A 391 -9.23 8.04 7.58
N THR A 392 -8.98 9.19 6.94
CA THR A 392 -9.23 10.52 7.51
C THR A 392 -10.70 10.75 7.85
N ASN A 393 -11.60 10.18 7.05
CA ASN A 393 -13.05 10.40 7.14
C ASN A 393 -13.70 9.46 8.16
N GLN A 394 -13.11 8.28 8.36
CA GLN A 394 -13.67 7.22 9.21
C GLN A 394 -13.97 7.71 10.62
N LYS A 395 -13.11 8.57 11.19
CA LYS A 395 -13.33 9.17 12.52
C LYS A 395 -14.66 9.94 12.57
N GLN A 396 -14.90 10.79 11.58
CA GLN A 396 -16.11 11.62 11.49
C GLN A 396 -17.37 10.78 11.23
N ILE A 397 -17.24 9.66 10.51
CA ILE A 397 -18.33 8.67 10.31
C ILE A 397 -18.72 8.02 11.64
N LEU A 398 -17.76 7.66 12.50
CA LEU A 398 -18.07 7.15 13.85
C LEU A 398 -18.66 8.24 14.75
N GLU A 399 -18.02 9.40 14.85
CA GLU A 399 -18.45 10.51 15.72
C GLU A 399 -19.82 11.10 15.30
N GLY A 400 -20.16 11.04 14.02
CA GLY A 400 -21.47 11.45 13.49
C GLY A 400 -22.58 10.41 13.62
N GLY A 401 -22.33 9.24 14.24
CA GLY A 401 -23.35 8.20 14.43
C GLY A 401 -23.60 7.30 13.21
N GLY A 402 -22.76 7.38 12.17
CA GLY A 402 -22.94 6.61 10.94
C GLY A 402 -22.87 5.09 11.14
N LEU A 403 -22.06 4.60 12.09
CA LEU A 403 -21.99 3.16 12.39
C LEU A 403 -23.32 2.60 12.96
N PRO A 404 -23.95 3.19 14.00
CA PRO A 404 -25.31 2.84 14.44
C PRO A 404 -26.33 2.78 13.31
N SER A 405 -26.36 3.77 12.41
CA SER A 405 -27.31 3.78 11.29
C SER A 405 -27.00 2.67 10.26
N LEU A 406 -25.72 2.39 9.96
CA LEU A 406 -25.30 1.27 9.10
C LEU A 406 -25.67 -0.11 9.70
N LEU A 407 -25.53 -0.28 11.01
CA LEU A 407 -25.96 -1.49 11.71
C LEU A 407 -27.49 -1.63 11.72
N THR A 408 -28.22 -0.51 11.83
CA THR A 408 -29.68 -0.46 11.70
C THR A 408 -30.14 -0.86 10.29
N LEU A 409 -29.41 -0.46 9.25
CA LEU A 409 -29.65 -0.90 7.87
C LEU A 409 -29.46 -2.41 7.68
N LEU A 410 -28.42 -3.02 8.28
CA LEU A 410 -28.25 -4.49 8.29
C LEU A 410 -29.37 -5.22 9.04
N LYS A 411 -29.93 -4.61 10.08
CA LYS A 411 -30.94 -5.24 10.93
C LYS A 411 -32.35 -5.19 10.33
N ASN A 412 -32.71 -4.07 9.72
CA ASN A 412 -34.10 -3.74 9.39
C ASN A 412 -34.41 -3.82 7.88
N SER A 413 -33.40 -3.88 7.01
CA SER A 413 -33.64 -3.97 5.56
C SER A 413 -34.03 -5.39 5.14
N LYS A 414 -34.66 -5.48 3.96
CA LYS A 414 -34.86 -6.72 3.20
C LYS A 414 -34.20 -6.68 1.82
N ASP A 415 -33.65 -5.52 1.45
CA ASP A 415 -32.97 -5.33 0.17
C ASP A 415 -31.49 -5.72 0.29
N GLU A 416 -31.07 -6.67 -0.53
CA GLU A 416 -29.67 -7.11 -0.60
C GLU A 416 -28.71 -5.99 -1.01
N THR A 417 -29.16 -5.01 -1.80
CA THR A 417 -28.32 -3.86 -2.17
C THR A 417 -27.92 -3.05 -0.94
N THR A 418 -28.87 -2.79 -0.03
CA THR A 418 -28.67 -2.14 1.25
C THR A 418 -27.72 -2.94 2.13
N HIS A 419 -27.95 -4.26 2.27
CA HIS A 419 -27.05 -5.14 3.03
C HIS A 419 -25.62 -5.10 2.49
N ARG A 420 -25.45 -5.19 1.18
CA ARG A 420 -24.16 -5.11 0.49
C ARG A 420 -23.41 -3.81 0.77
N VAL A 421 -24.05 -2.65 0.64
CA VAL A 421 -23.36 -1.37 0.84
C VAL A 421 -23.13 -1.06 2.32
N ALA A 422 -24.04 -1.45 3.21
CA ALA A 422 -23.84 -1.32 4.65
C ALA A 422 -22.69 -2.21 5.15
N ALA A 423 -22.66 -3.49 4.75
CA ALA A 423 -21.55 -4.39 5.05
C ALA A 423 -20.23 -3.90 4.43
N GLY A 424 -20.25 -3.32 3.23
CA GLY A 424 -19.08 -2.71 2.59
C GLY A 424 -18.53 -1.51 3.37
N ALA A 425 -19.39 -0.61 3.85
CA ALA A 425 -19.00 0.49 4.72
C ALA A 425 -18.37 -0.01 6.04
N ILE A 426 -19.02 -0.99 6.69
CA ILE A 426 -18.53 -1.61 7.93
C ILE A 426 -17.19 -2.32 7.68
N ALA A 427 -17.00 -2.98 6.53
CA ALA A 427 -15.73 -3.60 6.16
C ALA A 427 -14.59 -2.58 6.07
N ASN A 428 -14.85 -1.41 5.48
CA ASN A 428 -13.87 -0.32 5.40
C ASN A 428 -13.53 0.25 6.78
N LEU A 429 -14.54 0.51 7.63
CA LEU A 429 -14.32 0.94 9.02
C LEU A 429 -13.53 -0.12 9.83
N ALA A 430 -13.83 -1.40 9.62
CA ALA A 430 -13.15 -2.52 10.28
C ALA A 430 -11.68 -2.70 9.86
N MET A 431 -11.16 -1.98 8.85
CA MET A 431 -9.73 -2.03 8.53
C MET A 431 -8.84 -1.44 9.64
N LYS A 432 -9.37 -0.53 10.45
CA LYS A 432 -8.60 0.14 11.51
C LYS A 432 -8.91 -0.45 12.89
N GLU A 433 -7.89 -0.99 13.55
CA GLU A 433 -8.01 -1.71 14.84
C GLU A 433 -8.81 -0.92 15.89
N THR A 434 -8.62 0.41 15.97
CA THR A 434 -9.28 1.29 16.93
C THR A 434 -10.81 1.36 16.78
N TYR A 435 -11.35 1.03 15.61
CA TYR A 435 -12.80 1.05 15.36
C TYR A 435 -13.43 -0.34 15.43
N GLN A 436 -12.63 -1.41 15.38
CA GLN A 436 -13.14 -2.77 15.45
C GLN A 436 -13.80 -3.04 16.81
N ASP A 437 -13.24 -2.53 17.90
CA ASP A 437 -13.84 -2.62 19.24
C ASP A 437 -15.22 -1.92 19.31
N VAL A 438 -15.35 -0.76 18.65
CA VAL A 438 -16.63 -0.02 18.55
C VAL A 438 -17.65 -0.79 17.70
N ILE A 439 -17.21 -1.45 16.62
CA ILE A 439 -18.06 -2.32 15.79
C ILE A 439 -18.56 -3.52 16.59
N VAL A 440 -17.69 -4.17 17.38
CA VAL A 440 -18.07 -5.33 18.21
C VAL A 440 -18.98 -4.93 19.37
N THR A 441 -18.66 -3.87 20.11
CA THR A 441 -19.49 -3.40 21.24
C THR A 441 -20.89 -2.96 20.83
N GLN A 442 -21.11 -2.59 19.55
CA GLN A 442 -22.43 -2.30 18.99
C GLN A 442 -23.14 -3.53 18.37
N GLY A 443 -22.62 -4.76 18.57
CA GLY A 443 -23.22 -6.00 18.07
C GLY A 443 -22.96 -6.27 16.58
N GLY A 444 -21.91 -5.68 16.01
CA GLY A 444 -21.59 -5.77 14.59
C GLY A 444 -21.27 -7.18 14.10
N ILE A 445 -20.64 -8.05 14.92
CA ILE A 445 -20.38 -9.43 14.51
C ILE A 445 -21.71 -10.20 14.42
N ASN A 446 -22.59 -10.06 15.41
CA ASN A 446 -23.90 -10.70 15.39
C ASN A 446 -24.73 -10.28 14.16
N LEU A 447 -24.82 -8.98 13.86
CA LEU A 447 -25.58 -8.48 12.70
C LEU A 447 -24.96 -8.88 11.36
N LEU A 448 -23.63 -8.86 11.23
CA LEU A 448 -22.95 -9.40 10.04
C LEU A 448 -23.20 -10.90 9.87
N SER A 449 -23.21 -11.66 10.97
CA SER A 449 -23.48 -13.11 10.94
C SER A 449 -24.93 -13.42 10.54
N MET A 450 -25.91 -12.69 11.10
CA MET A 450 -27.30 -12.77 10.65
C MET A 450 -27.46 -12.38 9.18
N THR A 451 -26.71 -11.39 8.68
CA THR A 451 -26.72 -11.03 7.26
C THR A 451 -26.13 -12.16 6.40
N ALA A 452 -25.05 -12.81 6.86
CA ALA A 452 -24.42 -13.94 6.18
C ALA A 452 -25.32 -15.19 6.07
N ASP A 453 -26.20 -15.41 7.04
CA ASP A 453 -27.13 -16.55 7.04
C ASP A 453 -28.33 -16.31 6.11
N ASN A 454 -28.82 -15.07 6.02
CA ASN A 454 -30.03 -14.73 5.24
C ASN A 454 -29.77 -14.29 3.79
N ALA A 455 -28.57 -13.81 3.44
CA ALA A 455 -28.28 -13.34 2.09
C ALA A 455 -27.99 -14.49 1.10
N GLU A 456 -28.42 -14.32 -0.15
CA GLU A 456 -28.14 -15.23 -1.25
C GLU A 456 -27.16 -14.63 -2.27
N ASP A 457 -27.20 -13.30 -2.48
CA ASP A 457 -26.29 -12.58 -3.37
C ASP A 457 -24.81 -12.79 -2.99
N PRO A 458 -23.99 -13.42 -3.87
CA PRO A 458 -22.56 -13.60 -3.63
C PRO A 458 -21.80 -12.30 -3.38
N GLN A 459 -22.25 -11.17 -3.96
CA GLN A 459 -21.60 -9.88 -3.77
C GLN A 459 -21.88 -9.31 -2.36
N THR A 460 -23.08 -9.49 -1.82
CA THR A 460 -23.42 -9.20 -0.42
C THR A 460 -22.58 -10.05 0.52
N LEU A 461 -22.56 -11.38 0.31
CA LEU A 461 -21.75 -12.32 1.09
C LEU A 461 -20.26 -11.98 1.03
N ARG A 462 -19.74 -11.50 -0.11
CA ARG A 462 -18.35 -11.05 -0.26
C ARG A 462 -18.03 -9.84 0.64
N MET A 463 -18.95 -8.88 0.78
CA MET A 463 -18.76 -7.73 1.67
C MET A 463 -18.82 -8.13 3.15
N VAL A 464 -19.78 -8.99 3.51
CA VAL A 464 -19.93 -9.51 4.88
C VAL A 464 -18.72 -10.34 5.29
N ALA A 465 -18.27 -11.28 4.45
CA ALA A 465 -17.02 -12.01 4.65
C ALA A 465 -15.81 -11.09 4.74
N GLY A 466 -15.77 -10.03 3.93
CA GLY A 466 -14.73 -8.99 3.99
C GLY A 466 -14.66 -8.30 5.36
N ALA A 467 -15.81 -7.89 5.90
CA ALA A 467 -15.93 -7.25 7.21
C ALA A 467 -15.49 -8.19 8.34
N ILE A 468 -16.05 -9.41 8.41
CA ILE A 468 -15.69 -10.38 9.44
C ILE A 468 -14.20 -10.75 9.34
N ALA A 469 -13.65 -10.93 8.12
CA ALA A 469 -12.23 -11.22 7.92
C ALA A 469 -11.28 -10.10 8.39
N ASN A 470 -11.73 -8.84 8.40
CA ASN A 470 -10.96 -7.73 8.98
C ASN A 470 -10.99 -7.82 10.53
N LEU A 471 -12.14 -8.11 11.13
CA LEU A 471 -12.28 -8.33 12.58
C LEU A 471 -11.46 -9.54 13.07
N CYS A 472 -11.38 -10.62 12.29
CA CYS A 472 -10.49 -11.76 12.55
C CYS A 472 -9.00 -11.40 12.61
N GLY A 473 -8.61 -10.21 12.12
CA GLY A 473 -7.24 -9.69 12.20
C GLY A 473 -6.82 -9.19 13.59
N ASN A 474 -7.73 -9.21 14.58
CA ASN A 474 -7.51 -8.71 15.93
C ASN A 474 -7.59 -9.84 16.97
N ASP A 475 -6.56 -9.94 17.81
CA ASP A 475 -6.42 -11.00 18.81
C ASP A 475 -7.38 -10.84 20.00
N LYS A 476 -7.71 -9.59 20.38
CA LYS A 476 -8.66 -9.28 21.46
C LYS A 476 -10.09 -9.74 21.14
N LEU A 477 -10.44 -9.83 19.85
CA LEU A 477 -11.81 -10.11 19.39
C LEU A 477 -12.10 -11.61 19.19
N GLN A 478 -11.12 -12.51 19.39
CA GLN A 478 -11.27 -13.95 19.13
C GLN A 478 -12.45 -14.59 19.88
N VAL A 479 -12.66 -14.23 21.15
CA VAL A 479 -13.76 -14.76 21.97
C VAL A 479 -15.10 -14.24 21.46
N LYS A 480 -15.21 -12.94 21.16
CA LYS A 480 -16.42 -12.33 20.61
C LYS A 480 -16.80 -12.88 19.23
N LEU A 481 -15.81 -13.13 18.37
CA LEU A 481 -16.00 -13.78 17.07
C LEU A 481 -16.55 -15.22 17.17
N LYS A 482 -16.32 -15.91 18.30
CA LYS A 482 -16.95 -17.21 18.60
C LYS A 482 -18.35 -17.02 19.20
N GLU A 483 -18.48 -16.20 20.24
CA GLU A 483 -19.75 -15.94 20.95
C GLU A 483 -20.85 -15.40 20.03
N GLU A 484 -20.51 -14.46 19.15
CA GLU A 484 -21.45 -13.84 18.20
C GLU A 484 -21.52 -14.57 16.84
N ALA A 485 -21.08 -15.83 16.79
CA ALA A 485 -21.14 -16.73 15.64
C ALA A 485 -20.37 -16.31 14.37
N GLY A 486 -19.49 -15.30 14.43
CA GLY A 486 -18.68 -14.84 13.29
C GLY A 486 -17.83 -15.93 12.63
N ILE A 487 -17.28 -16.87 13.40
CA ILE A 487 -16.56 -18.05 12.85
C ILE A 487 -17.53 -18.96 12.07
N LYS A 488 -18.72 -19.22 12.61
CA LYS A 488 -19.76 -20.02 11.95
C LYS A 488 -20.26 -19.35 10.68
N ALA A 489 -20.44 -18.02 10.69
CA ALA A 489 -20.83 -17.24 9.52
C ALA A 489 -19.81 -17.36 8.39
N LEU A 490 -18.50 -17.24 8.68
CA LEU A 490 -17.45 -17.47 7.68
C LEU A 490 -17.56 -18.86 7.04
N LEU A 491 -17.74 -19.91 7.85
CA LEU A 491 -17.91 -21.27 7.34
C LEU A 491 -19.24 -21.45 6.60
N GLY A 492 -20.33 -20.84 7.07
CA GLY A 492 -21.66 -20.91 6.46
C GLY A 492 -21.74 -20.24 5.09
N MET A 493 -20.93 -19.20 4.84
CA MET A 493 -20.88 -18.51 3.54
C MET A 493 -20.25 -19.35 2.41
N VAL A 494 -19.51 -20.43 2.72
CA VAL A 494 -18.90 -21.28 1.68
C VAL A 494 -19.95 -21.95 0.78
N ARG A 495 -21.20 -22.05 1.26
CA ARG A 495 -22.35 -22.64 0.55
C ARG A 495 -22.64 -22.01 -0.83
N CYS A 496 -22.34 -20.72 -1.02
CA CYS A 496 -22.59 -20.01 -2.27
C CYS A 496 -21.62 -20.40 -3.42
N LYS A 497 -20.53 -21.12 -3.13
CA LYS A 497 -19.50 -21.58 -4.09
C LYS A 497 -18.84 -20.49 -4.94
N HIS A 498 -19.03 -19.21 -4.61
CA HIS A 498 -18.47 -18.11 -5.39
C HIS A 498 -16.98 -17.87 -5.04
N PRO A 499 -16.05 -17.87 -6.01
CA PRO A 499 -14.60 -17.79 -5.76
C PRO A 499 -14.18 -16.61 -4.88
N ASP A 500 -14.74 -15.42 -5.11
CA ASP A 500 -14.41 -14.24 -4.31
C ASP A 500 -14.86 -14.37 -2.84
N VAL A 501 -15.99 -15.00 -2.58
CA VAL A 501 -16.49 -15.22 -1.21
C VAL A 501 -15.58 -16.22 -0.50
N HIS A 502 -15.20 -17.30 -1.19
CA HIS A 502 -14.23 -18.26 -0.70
C HIS A 502 -12.87 -17.61 -0.40
N ALA A 503 -12.41 -16.66 -1.22
CA ALA A 503 -11.18 -15.92 -0.97
C ALA A 503 -11.27 -15.05 0.29
N GLN A 504 -12.41 -14.37 0.53
CA GLN A 504 -12.63 -13.59 1.76
C GLN A 504 -12.75 -14.48 3.01
N VAL A 505 -13.45 -15.62 2.89
CA VAL A 505 -13.57 -16.62 3.97
C VAL A 505 -12.21 -17.20 4.34
N ALA A 506 -11.43 -17.62 3.34
CA ALA A 506 -10.06 -18.10 3.54
C ALA A 506 -9.17 -17.02 4.18
N ARG A 507 -9.28 -15.76 3.75
CA ARG A 507 -8.58 -14.61 4.36
C ARG A 507 -8.95 -14.45 5.84
N GLY A 508 -10.23 -14.53 6.20
CA GLY A 508 -10.69 -14.43 7.58
C GLY A 508 -10.15 -15.55 8.47
N ILE A 509 -10.24 -16.79 7.99
CA ILE A 509 -9.70 -17.97 8.68
C ILE A 509 -8.17 -17.87 8.86
N ALA A 510 -7.45 -17.43 7.83
CA ALA A 510 -6.00 -17.21 7.91
C ALA A 510 -5.61 -16.11 8.90
N ASN A 511 -6.36 -15.00 8.92
CA ASN A 511 -6.18 -13.92 9.88
C ASN A 511 -6.42 -14.41 11.31
N PHE A 512 -7.52 -15.15 11.54
CA PHE A 512 -7.86 -15.69 12.85
C PHE A 512 -6.78 -16.66 13.36
N ALA A 513 -6.39 -17.65 12.55
CA ALA A 513 -5.34 -18.61 12.90
C ALA A 513 -4.01 -17.91 13.22
N LYS A 514 -3.67 -16.86 12.45
CA LYS A 514 -2.47 -16.04 12.68
C LYS A 514 -2.52 -15.31 14.02
N CYS A 515 -3.64 -14.66 14.37
CA CYS A 515 -3.80 -13.97 15.64
C CYS A 515 -3.79 -14.95 16.82
N GLU A 516 -4.44 -16.10 16.67
CA GLU A 516 -4.46 -17.17 17.65
C GLU A 516 -3.05 -17.74 17.92
N SER A 517 -2.27 -17.99 16.87
CA SER A 517 -0.88 -18.47 17.00
C SER A 517 0.01 -17.49 17.78
N ARG A 518 -0.18 -16.16 17.59
CA ARG A 518 0.53 -15.14 18.38
C ARG A 518 0.19 -15.23 19.87
N THR A 519 -1.10 -15.30 20.22
CA THR A 519 -1.54 -15.41 21.63
C THR A 519 -1.08 -16.70 22.30
N SER A 520 -0.90 -17.78 21.53
CA SER A 520 -0.29 -19.02 22.01
C SER A 520 1.21 -18.87 22.27
N THR A 521 1.97 -18.29 21.33
CA THR A 521 3.41 -18.04 21.50
C THR A 521 3.77 -17.10 22.66
N GLN A 522 2.80 -16.29 23.11
CA GLN A 522 2.93 -15.42 24.29
C GLN A 522 2.54 -16.12 25.61
N GLY A 523 2.10 -17.39 25.57
CA GLY A 523 1.66 -18.16 26.74
C GLY A 523 0.26 -17.84 27.24
N THR A 524 -0.44 -16.88 26.63
CA THR A 524 -1.77 -16.41 27.08
C THR A 524 -2.90 -17.38 26.71
N LYS A 525 -2.72 -18.20 25.67
CA LYS A 525 -3.74 -19.15 25.21
C LYS A 525 -3.41 -20.59 25.61
N ILE A 526 -4.30 -21.18 26.41
CA ILE A 526 -4.23 -22.57 26.88
C ILE A 526 -5.43 -23.33 26.31
N GLY A 527 -5.21 -24.11 25.26
CA GLY A 527 -6.26 -24.90 24.62
C GLY A 527 -5.98 -25.17 23.14
N ARG A 528 -6.91 -25.84 22.47
CA ARG A 528 -6.88 -25.96 21.01
C ARG A 528 -7.50 -24.72 20.35
N SER A 529 -7.36 -24.63 19.03
CA SER A 529 -7.87 -23.53 18.23
C SER A 529 -9.39 -23.45 18.24
N LEU A 530 -9.93 -22.24 18.36
CA LEU A 530 -11.38 -22.00 18.22
C LEU A 530 -11.88 -22.34 16.80
N LEU A 531 -11.02 -22.27 15.78
CA LEU A 531 -11.36 -22.73 14.42
C LEU A 531 -11.53 -24.26 14.35
N ILE A 532 -10.78 -25.00 15.17
CA ILE A 532 -10.93 -26.47 15.27
C ILE A 532 -12.19 -26.82 16.06
N GLU A 533 -12.48 -26.08 17.14
CA GLU A 533 -13.70 -26.27 17.94
C GLU A 533 -14.98 -25.98 17.14
N GLU A 534 -14.97 -24.95 16.29
CA GLU A 534 -16.08 -24.57 15.42
C GLU A 534 -16.14 -25.38 14.11
N GLY A 535 -15.35 -26.46 13.99
CA GLY A 535 -15.44 -27.39 12.87
C GLY A 535 -14.93 -26.87 11.53
N VAL A 536 -14.07 -25.85 11.52
CA VAL A 536 -13.53 -25.23 10.29
C VAL A 536 -12.42 -26.08 9.65
N LEU A 537 -11.73 -26.92 10.44
CA LEU A 537 -10.57 -27.72 10.01
C LEU A 537 -10.81 -28.60 8.76
N PRO A 538 -11.93 -29.34 8.59
CA PRO A 538 -12.17 -30.13 7.39
C PRO A 538 -12.23 -29.28 6.11
N TRP A 539 -12.82 -28.08 6.19
CA TRP A 539 -12.88 -27.16 5.05
C TRP A 539 -11.50 -26.57 4.72
N ILE A 540 -10.67 -26.29 5.75
CA ILE A 540 -9.27 -25.89 5.57
C ILE A 540 -8.50 -27.00 4.82
N VAL A 541 -8.61 -28.26 5.26
CA VAL A 541 -7.91 -29.38 4.61
C VAL A 541 -8.40 -29.58 3.17
N GLN A 542 -9.72 -29.54 2.91
CA GLN A 542 -10.29 -29.64 1.57
C GLN A 542 -9.78 -28.55 0.61
N ASN A 543 -9.47 -27.35 1.11
CA ASN A 543 -9.04 -26.21 0.30
C ASN A 543 -7.51 -25.97 0.31
N ALA A 544 -6.73 -26.84 0.95
CA ALA A 544 -5.28 -26.69 1.06
C ALA A 544 -4.58 -26.67 -0.31
N ASN A 545 -5.13 -27.40 -1.30
CA ASN A 545 -4.66 -27.41 -2.68
C ASN A 545 -5.71 -26.83 -3.66
N ASN A 546 -6.49 -25.83 -3.23
CA ASN A 546 -7.55 -25.22 -4.07
C ASN A 546 -6.97 -24.59 -5.35
N GLU A 547 -7.63 -24.79 -6.50
CA GLU A 547 -7.20 -24.25 -7.80
C GLU A 547 -6.99 -22.72 -7.78
N VAL A 548 -7.87 -21.99 -7.08
CA VAL A 548 -7.79 -20.53 -6.92
C VAL A 548 -6.62 -20.17 -6.00
N LEU A 549 -5.56 -19.60 -6.58
CA LEU A 549 -4.31 -19.24 -5.91
C LEU A 549 -4.51 -18.40 -4.63
N LEU A 550 -5.45 -17.46 -4.63
CA LEU A 550 -5.76 -16.62 -3.46
C LEU A 550 -6.33 -17.45 -2.29
N VAL A 551 -7.27 -18.36 -2.57
CA VAL A 551 -7.82 -19.28 -1.57
C VAL A 551 -6.69 -20.16 -1.05
N ARG A 552 -5.97 -20.85 -1.93
CA ARG A 552 -4.84 -21.74 -1.58
C ARG A 552 -3.86 -21.04 -0.65
N ARG A 553 -3.32 -19.88 -1.04
CA ARG A 553 -2.35 -19.11 -0.25
C ARG A 553 -2.85 -18.80 1.17
N HIS A 554 -4.12 -18.43 1.33
CA HIS A 554 -4.68 -18.14 2.64
C HIS A 554 -4.84 -19.41 3.48
N ILE A 555 -5.28 -20.52 2.88
CA ILE A 555 -5.46 -21.81 3.56
C ILE A 555 -4.13 -22.44 3.97
N GLU A 556 -3.11 -22.41 3.09
CA GLU A 556 -1.76 -22.89 3.42
C GLU A 556 -1.17 -22.09 4.60
N LEU A 557 -1.38 -20.77 4.62
CA LEU A 557 -0.99 -19.91 5.74
C LEU A 557 -1.78 -20.22 7.02
N ALA A 558 -3.08 -20.50 6.92
CA ALA A 558 -3.91 -20.91 8.06
C ALA A 558 -3.43 -22.24 8.68
N LEU A 559 -3.16 -23.25 7.86
CA LEU A 559 -2.58 -24.53 8.29
C LEU A 559 -1.26 -24.34 9.02
N CYS A 560 -0.35 -23.52 8.48
CA CYS A 560 0.93 -23.23 9.12
C CYS A 560 0.80 -22.46 10.44
N HIS A 561 -0.24 -21.66 10.63
CA HIS A 561 -0.51 -20.98 11.90
C HIS A 561 -1.18 -21.90 12.93
N LEU A 562 -2.12 -22.75 12.51
CA LEU A 562 -2.70 -23.78 13.37
C LEU A 562 -1.64 -24.78 13.85
N ALA A 563 -0.72 -25.17 12.98
CA ALA A 563 0.36 -26.12 13.26
C ALA A 563 1.42 -25.62 14.26
N GLN A 564 1.50 -24.31 14.53
CA GLN A 564 2.44 -23.78 15.53
C GLN A 564 2.00 -24.05 16.98
N HIS A 565 0.77 -24.52 17.20
CA HIS A 565 0.23 -24.79 18.53
C HIS A 565 0.14 -26.31 18.76
N GLU A 566 0.93 -26.86 19.69
CA GLU A 566 0.99 -28.31 19.92
C GLU A 566 -0.37 -28.94 20.29
N ALA A 567 -1.22 -28.22 21.04
CA ALA A 567 -2.59 -28.65 21.35
C ALA A 567 -3.47 -28.93 20.10
N ASN A 568 -3.18 -28.30 18.96
CA ASN A 568 -3.89 -28.56 17.70
C ASN A 568 -3.39 -29.83 17.00
N ALA A 569 -2.17 -30.30 17.28
CA ALA A 569 -1.49 -31.28 16.45
C ALA A 569 -2.25 -32.61 16.36
N ARG A 570 -2.90 -33.06 17.45
CA ARG A 570 -3.73 -34.27 17.44
C ARG A 570 -4.94 -34.13 16.51
N ASP A 571 -5.72 -33.07 16.66
CA ASP A 571 -6.91 -32.79 15.84
C ASP A 571 -6.52 -32.61 14.36
N MET A 572 -5.39 -31.94 14.09
CA MET A 572 -4.82 -31.78 12.74
C MET A 572 -4.39 -33.10 12.10
N ILE A 573 -3.77 -34.02 12.87
CA ILE A 573 -3.41 -35.35 12.37
C ILE A 573 -4.66 -36.17 12.06
N SER A 574 -5.64 -36.21 12.96
CA SER A 574 -6.90 -36.95 12.73
C SER A 574 -7.76 -36.34 11.63
N GLY A 575 -7.71 -35.02 11.44
CA GLY A 575 -8.43 -34.29 10.41
C GLY A 575 -7.78 -34.33 9.02
N GLY A 576 -6.68 -35.08 8.83
CA GLY A 576 -6.01 -35.20 7.53
C GLY A 576 -5.16 -33.99 7.12
N ALA A 577 -4.87 -33.06 8.04
CA ALA A 577 -4.08 -31.87 7.74
C ALA A 577 -2.56 -32.14 7.63
N LEU A 578 -2.06 -33.25 8.20
CA LEU A 578 -0.62 -33.55 8.20
C LEU A 578 -0.04 -33.81 6.79
N PRO A 579 -0.65 -34.61 5.90
CA PRO A 579 -0.18 -34.73 4.51
C PRO A 579 -0.12 -33.40 3.77
N GLU A 580 -1.15 -32.55 3.92
CA GLU A 580 -1.18 -31.21 3.31
C GLU A 580 -0.10 -30.30 3.88
N LEU A 581 0.16 -30.34 5.19
CA LEU A 581 1.23 -29.57 5.82
C LEU A 581 2.63 -30.02 5.33
N VAL A 582 2.82 -31.33 5.09
CA VAL A 582 4.03 -31.87 4.46
C VAL A 582 4.13 -31.38 3.00
N ARG A 583 3.07 -31.47 2.19
CA ARG A 583 3.04 -30.92 0.83
C ARG A 583 3.42 -29.43 0.82
N ILE A 584 2.83 -28.62 1.70
CA ILE A 584 3.15 -27.19 1.83
C ILE A 584 4.63 -26.97 2.16
N SER A 585 5.24 -27.84 2.97
CA SER A 585 6.67 -27.78 3.32
C SER A 585 7.63 -28.11 2.16
N LYS A 586 7.11 -28.68 1.08
CA LYS A 586 7.86 -29.05 -0.14
C LYS A 586 7.52 -28.15 -1.32
N ASP A 587 6.24 -27.98 -1.61
CA ASP A 587 5.74 -27.54 -2.92
C ASP A 587 5.10 -26.13 -2.90
N CYS A 588 4.89 -25.53 -1.73
CA CYS A 588 4.30 -24.19 -1.64
C CYS A 588 5.18 -23.15 -2.34
N SER A 589 4.60 -22.39 -3.28
CA SER A 589 5.33 -21.39 -4.08
C SER A 589 5.86 -20.19 -3.27
N ARG A 590 5.48 -20.06 -1.99
CA ARG A 590 5.91 -18.96 -1.12
C ARG A 590 6.84 -19.47 -0.02
N GLU A 591 8.12 -19.08 -0.10
CA GLU A 591 9.16 -19.59 0.81
C GLU A 591 8.93 -19.26 2.29
N ASP A 592 8.25 -18.14 2.61
CA ASP A 592 7.86 -17.81 3.98
C ASP A 592 6.84 -18.81 4.56
N ILE A 593 5.89 -19.27 3.73
CA ILE A 593 4.92 -20.31 4.13
C ILE A 593 5.63 -21.68 4.17
N ARG A 594 6.44 -22.01 3.16
CA ARG A 594 7.20 -23.27 3.07
C ARG A 594 8.10 -23.46 4.29
N THR A 595 8.84 -22.42 4.67
CA THR A 595 9.69 -22.40 5.87
C THR A 595 8.87 -22.52 7.16
N LEU A 596 7.70 -21.88 7.22
CA LEU A 596 6.82 -21.96 8.40
C LEU A 596 6.24 -23.38 8.58
N ALA A 597 5.87 -24.05 7.50
CA ALA A 597 5.44 -25.45 7.51
C ALA A 597 6.54 -26.37 8.02
N ARG A 598 7.75 -26.31 7.41
CA ARG A 598 8.94 -27.09 7.85
C ARG A 598 9.22 -26.88 9.34
N ARG A 599 9.23 -25.62 9.80
CA ARG A 599 9.47 -25.29 11.20
C ARG A 599 8.44 -25.92 12.12
N SER A 600 7.15 -25.83 11.77
CA SER A 600 6.05 -26.36 12.57
C SER A 600 6.09 -27.90 12.68
N LEU A 601 6.40 -28.57 11.57
CA LEU A 601 6.58 -30.03 11.52
C LEU A 601 7.78 -30.51 12.34
N VAL A 602 8.89 -29.77 12.34
CA VAL A 602 10.07 -30.08 13.14
C VAL A 602 9.88 -29.76 14.63
N SER A 603 9.19 -28.66 14.98
CA SER A 603 9.02 -28.25 16.38
C SER A 603 7.98 -29.05 17.15
N SER A 604 7.04 -29.74 16.47
CA SER A 604 5.98 -30.53 17.10
C SER A 604 6.38 -32.01 17.24
N PRO A 605 6.53 -32.55 18.47
CA PRO A 605 6.71 -33.99 18.67
C PRO A 605 5.55 -34.83 18.11
N ALA A 606 4.31 -34.32 18.20
CA ALA A 606 3.14 -34.99 17.64
C ALA A 606 3.21 -35.12 16.11
N PHE A 607 3.59 -34.07 15.37
CA PHE A 607 3.76 -34.17 13.92
C PHE A 607 4.92 -35.11 13.52
N GLN A 608 6.06 -35.06 14.22
CA GLN A 608 7.16 -36.01 13.98
C GLN A 608 6.76 -37.48 14.24
N ALA A 609 5.90 -37.73 15.23
CA ALA A 609 5.34 -39.06 15.47
C ALA A 609 4.31 -39.44 14.38
N GLY A 610 3.48 -38.49 13.95
CA GLY A 610 2.50 -38.66 12.88
C GLY A 610 3.12 -39.02 11.53
N ILE A 611 4.19 -38.31 11.11
CA ILE A 611 4.93 -38.58 9.87
C ILE A 611 5.44 -40.03 9.85
N ARG A 612 6.14 -40.44 10.92
CA ARG A 612 6.67 -41.81 11.06
C ARG A 612 5.57 -42.87 11.07
N ARG A 613 4.43 -42.60 11.73
CA ARG A 613 3.30 -43.53 11.80
C ARG A 613 2.59 -43.69 10.45
N LEU A 614 2.41 -42.60 9.71
CA LEU A 614 1.69 -42.58 8.43
C LEU A 614 2.57 -42.89 7.22
N ARG A 615 3.90 -43.08 7.41
CA ARG A 615 4.89 -43.30 6.35
C ARG A 615 4.81 -42.23 5.26
N ILE A 616 4.61 -40.98 5.67
CA ILE A 616 4.63 -39.85 4.74
C ILE A 616 6.10 -39.54 4.44
N ASP A 617 6.48 -39.55 3.17
CA ASP A 617 7.81 -39.09 2.74
C ASP A 617 7.95 -37.61 3.09
N TYR A 618 8.80 -37.29 4.07
CA TYR A 618 9.07 -35.95 4.60
C TYR A 618 10.48 -35.50 4.24
#